data_AF-N1UZY2-F1
#
_entry.id   AF-N1UZY2-F1
#
_cell.length_a   1.000
_cell.length_b   1.000
_cell.length_c   1.000
_cell.angle_alpha   90.00
_cell.angle_beta   90.00
_cell.angle_gamma   90.00
#
_symmetry.space_group_name_H-M   'P 1'
#
loop_
_entity.id
_entity.type
_entity.pdbx_description
1 polymer ?
#
loop_
_entity_poly.entity_id
_entity_poly.type
_entity_poly.pdbx_seq_one_letter_code
_entity_poly.pdbx_strand_id
1 'polypeptide(L)' 'MEFAQDDAGDLIIGDVSKPGGRALSIGITGITGNEVLSLSWVETGETLNLTLDEAVRLRNEIDHIIRDRHPAGQS' A
#
# COMPACT_ATOMS: atom_id res chain seq x y z
N MET A 1 3.33 3.10 -14.06
CA MET A 1 2.78 2.86 -12.70
C MET A 1 1.72 3.92 -12.51
N GLU A 2 0.49 3.49 -12.21
CA GLU A 2 -0.67 4.37 -12.05
C GLU A 2 -1.18 4.28 -10.62
N PHE A 3 -1.81 5.35 -10.16
CA PHE A 3 -2.43 5.46 -8.85
C PHE A 3 -3.89 5.85 -9.07
N ALA A 4 -4.82 5.01 -8.64
CA ALA A 4 -6.25 5.23 -8.78
C ALA A 4 -6.97 4.84 -7.50
N GLN A 5 -8.15 5.40 -7.26
CA GLN A 5 -9.04 4.94 -6.21
C GLN A 5 -10.16 4.12 -6.84
N ASP A 6 -10.52 3.00 -6.24
CA ASP A 6 -11.66 2.20 -6.69
C ASP A 6 -12.99 2.70 -6.08
N ASP A 7 -14.10 2.07 -6.47
CA ASP A 7 -15.43 2.44 -6.00
C ASP A 7 -15.66 2.16 -4.50
N ALA A 8 -14.85 1.30 -3.88
CA ALA A 8 -14.88 1.01 -2.45
C ALA A 8 -14.05 2.01 -1.63
N GLY A 9 -13.24 2.84 -2.30
CA GLY A 9 -12.36 3.82 -1.67
C GLY A 9 -10.94 3.31 -1.46
N ASP A 10 -10.60 2.11 -1.95
CA ASP A 10 -9.25 1.55 -1.85
C ASP A 10 -8.32 2.20 -2.87
N LEU A 11 -7.05 2.37 -2.49
CA LEU A 11 -6.01 2.84 -3.38
C LEU A 11 -5.44 1.67 -4.18
N ILE A 12 -5.50 1.77 -5.51
CA ILE A 12 -4.92 0.83 -6.46
C ILE A 12 -3.64 1.42 -7.03
N ILE A 13 -2.53 0.67 -6.91
CA ILE A 13 -1.22 1.03 -7.44
C ILE A 13 -0.79 -0.02 -8.47
N GLY A 14 -0.73 0.34 -9.75
CA GLY A 14 -0.37 -0.58 -10.83
C GLY A 14 -1.44 -0.68 -11.93
N ASP A 15 -1.40 -1.75 -12.71
CA ASP A 15 -2.32 -1.97 -13.85
C ASP A 15 -2.45 -3.47 -14.17
N VAL A 16 -3.65 -4.03 -14.03
CA VAL A 16 -4.01 -5.43 -14.37
C VAL A 16 -4.73 -5.57 -15.72
N SER A 17 -5.01 -4.46 -16.42
CA SER A 17 -5.71 -4.48 -17.71
C SER A 17 -4.87 -5.09 -18.85
N LYS A 18 -3.56 -5.22 -18.64
CA LYS A 18 -2.61 -5.79 -19.59
C LYS A 18 -2.21 -7.22 -19.19
N PRO A 19 -1.96 -8.12 -20.15
CA PRO A 19 -1.39 -9.44 -19.85
C PRO A 19 -0.08 -9.32 -19.05
N GLY A 20 -0.02 -9.98 -17.89
CA GLY A 20 1.12 -9.89 -16.96
C GLY A 20 1.17 -8.61 -16.12
N GLY A 21 0.10 -7.80 -16.15
CA GLY A 21 -0.09 -6.64 -15.31
C GLY A 21 -0.04 -6.99 -13.82
N ARG A 22 0.41 -6.02 -13.01
CA ARG A 22 0.52 -6.15 -11.56
C ARG A 22 -0.05 -4.91 -10.89
N ALA A 23 -0.84 -5.11 -9.83
CA ALA A 23 -1.44 -4.08 -9.02
C ALA A 23 -1.49 -4.48 -7.55
N LEU A 24 -1.30 -3.49 -6.69
CA LEU A 24 -1.46 -3.57 -5.25
C LEU A 24 -2.70 -2.76 -4.87
N SER A 25 -3.65 -3.38 -4.19
CA SER A 25 -4.76 -2.69 -3.52
C SER A 25 -4.37 -2.38 -2.07
N ILE A 26 -4.71 -1.18 -1.61
CA ILE A 26 -4.47 -0.69 -0.25
C ILE A 26 -5.77 -0.11 0.29
N GLY A 27 -6.33 -0.75 1.30
CA GLY A 27 -7.64 -0.39 1.87
C GLY A 27 -7.64 -0.46 3.38
N ILE A 28 -8.56 0.27 4.02
CA ILE A 28 -8.85 0.12 5.46
C ILE A 28 -10.17 -0.62 5.59
N THR A 29 -10.16 -1.72 6.32
CA THR A 29 -11.36 -2.51 6.62
C THR A 29 -11.56 -2.63 8.13
N GLY A 30 -12.77 -3.00 8.56
CA GLY A 30 -13.10 -3.20 9.97
C GLY A 30 -14.05 -2.15 10.54
N ILE A 31 -14.32 -2.27 11.84
CA ILE A 31 -15.15 -1.33 12.61
C ILE A 31 -14.27 -0.41 13.44
N THR A 32 -14.83 0.72 13.88
CA THR A 32 -14.11 1.68 14.73
C THR A 32 -13.49 1.02 15.97
N GLY A 33 -12.18 1.18 16.13
CA GLY A 33 -11.38 0.60 17.20
C GLY A 33 -10.76 -0.77 16.89
N ASN A 34 -11.05 -1.35 15.73
CA ASN A 34 -10.46 -2.60 15.24
C ASN A 34 -10.23 -2.55 13.73
N GLU A 35 -9.93 -1.36 13.20
CA GLU A 35 -9.57 -1.18 11.81
C GLU A 35 -8.22 -1.82 11.49
N VAL A 36 -8.13 -2.39 10.29
CA VAL A 36 -6.90 -2.96 9.75
C VAL A 36 -6.63 -2.38 8.36
N LEU A 37 -5.36 -2.09 8.08
CA LEU A 37 -4.88 -1.80 6.74
C LEU A 37 -4.63 -3.13 6.01
N SER A 38 -5.30 -3.33 4.89
CA SER A 38 -5.08 -4.45 3.98
C SER A 38 -4.18 -4.02 2.83
N LEU A 39 -3.14 -4.80 2.57
CA LEU A 39 -2.27 -4.67 1.39
C LEU A 39 -2.39 -5.95 0.57
N SER A 40 -3.03 -5.88 -0.60
CA SER A 40 -3.43 -7.06 -1.37
C SER A 40 -2.92 -7.02 -2.79
N TRP A 41 -2.24 -8.08 -3.23
CA TRP A 41 -1.89 -8.26 -4.64
C TRP A 41 -3.12 -8.67 -5.42
N VAL A 42 -3.51 -7.87 -6.42
CA VAL A 42 -4.76 -8.08 -7.16
C VAL A 42 -4.72 -9.38 -7.96
N GLU A 43 -3.54 -9.79 -8.46
CA GLU A 43 -3.41 -10.96 -9.32
C GLU A 43 -3.45 -12.28 -8.55
N THR A 44 -2.88 -12.31 -7.34
CA THR A 44 -2.73 -13.54 -6.55
C THR A 44 -3.75 -13.64 -5.42
N GLY A 45 -4.35 -12.52 -5.01
CA GLY A 45 -5.19 -12.42 -3.83
C GLY A 45 -4.42 -12.49 -2.50
N GLU A 46 -3.09 -12.65 -2.54
CA GLU A 46 -2.28 -12.64 -1.33
C GLU A 46 -2.40 -11.30 -0.63
N THR A 47 -2.67 -11.36 0.67
CA THR A 47 -3.02 -10.18 1.47
C THR A 47 -2.21 -10.16 2.76
N LEU A 48 -1.65 -8.99 3.07
CA LEU A 48 -1.08 -8.67 4.36
C LEU A 48 -2.02 -7.72 5.10
N ASN A 49 -2.49 -8.14 6.26
CA ASN A 49 -3.31 -7.30 7.15
C ASN A 49 -2.45 -6.78 8.28
N LEU A 50 -2.54 -5.47 8.52
CA LEU A 50 -1.81 -4.78 9.58
C LEU A 50 -2.81 -4.03 10.45
N THR A 51 -2.61 -4.04 11.76
CA THR A 51 -3.25 -3.06 12.63
C THR A 51 -2.82 -1.64 12.22
N LEU A 52 -3.61 -0.61 12.57
CA LEU A 52 -3.24 0.77 12.26
C LEU A 52 -1.88 1.17 12.87
N ASP A 53 -1.55 0.66 14.06
CA ASP A 53 -0.25 0.91 14.70
C ASP A 53 0.91 0.28 13.92
N GLU A 54 0.74 -0.96 13.44
CA GLU A 54 1.73 -1.63 12.59
C GLU A 54 1.87 -0.93 11.24
N ALA A 55 0.76 -0.45 10.65
CA ALA A 55 0.78 0.32 9.42
C ALA A 55 1.57 1.64 9.57
N VAL A 56 1.38 2.36 10.69
CA VAL A 56 2.15 3.57 10.99
C VAL A 56 3.64 3.26 11.13
N ARG A 57 3.99 2.15 11.80
CA ARG A 57 5.39 1.69 11.92
C ARG A 57 5.99 1.36 10.56
N LEU A 58 5.26 0.60 9.72
CA LEU A 58 5.69 0.25 8.37
C LEU A 58 5.93 1.50 7.52
N ARG A 59 5.00 2.47 7.54
CA ARG A 59 5.16 3.74 6.83
C ARG A 59 6.45 4.46 7.23
N ASN A 60 6.73 4.55 8.52
CA ASN A 60 7.93 5.22 9.03
C ASN A 60 9.21 4.48 8.61
N GLU A 61 9.19 3.14 8.60
CA GLU A 61 10.33 2.33 8.15
C GLU A 61 10.58 2.49 6.64
N ILE A 62 9.52 2.51 5.82
CA ILE A 62 9.64 2.78 4.38
C ILE A 62 10.24 4.17 4.14
N ASP A 63 9.77 5.20 4.85
CA ASP A 63 10.30 6.56 4.77
C ASP A 63 11.78 6.61 5.20
N HIS A 64 12.16 5.89 6.25
CA HIS A 64 13.56 5.76 6.68
C HIS A 64 14.44 5.13 5.57
N ILE A 65 14.00 4.00 4.99
CA ILE A 65 14.70 3.31 3.90
C ILE A 65 14.89 4.23 2.68
N ILE A 66 13.88 5.03 2.35
CA ILE A 66 13.96 5.99 1.23
C ILE A 66 14.99 7.07 1.54
N ARG A 67 14.93 7.68 2.72
CA ARG A 67 15.85 8.76 3.13
C ARG A 67 17.30 8.30 3.20
N ASP A 68 17.54 7.08 3.69
CA ASP A 68 18.88 6.50 3.74
C ASP A 68 19.51 6.35 2.35
N ARG A 69 18.70 6.08 1.32
CA ARG A 69 19.16 5.96 -0.07
C ARG A 69 19.17 7.28 -0.84
N HIS A 70 18.40 8.27 -0.40
CA HIS A 70 18.34 9.61 -0.95
C HIS A 70 18.71 10.64 0.15
N PRO A 71 19.98 10.69 0.60
CA PRO A 71 20.39 11.69 1.58
C PRO A 71 20.17 13.07 0.97
N ALA A 72 19.29 13.86 1.59
CA ALA A 72 19.01 15.23 1.18
C ALA A 72 20.32 16.04 1.20
N GLY A 73 20.92 16.23 0.03
CA GLY A 73 22.24 16.88 -0.11
C GLY A 73 22.90 16.82 -1.48
N GLN A 74 22.18 16.48 -2.56
CA GLN A 74 22.68 16.63 -3.93
C GLN A 74 21.63 17.33 -4.79
N SER A 75 21.51 18.64 -4.63
CA SER A 75 20.86 19.58 -5.56
C SER A 75 21.53 20.93 -5.43
#